data_AF-A0A504JCD0-F1
#
_entry.id   AF-A0A504JCD0-F1
#
_cell.length_a   1.000
_cell.length_b   1.000
_cell.length_c   1.000
_cell.angle_alpha   90.00
_cell.angle_beta   90.00
_cell.angle_gamma   90.00
#
_symmetry.space_group_name_H-M   'P 1'
#
loop_
_entity.id
_entity.type
_entity.pdbx_description
1 polymer ?
#
loop_
_entity_poly.entity_id
_entity_poly.type
_entity_poly.pdbx_seq_one_letter_code
_entity_poly.pdbx_strand_id
1 'polypeptide(L)'
;MKGTAYLIQATLILFWWLGLSLSSTFFQAFQFPNIDKIAFNSFFAPDIIIITTLSIIRAYKPLRDLEFIILGGFAYGSFYCLNASILTGGGYLATTLMALGLFYNLFLVYQTKAFRESQSSNIIINGCKTFIQIICVWLIALVVFPYIIINEFDIPIHSNNISTIISITLFVIFSSIGLTSAFAIISKGDGTPLPIDQTKKLVVSGPYKYVRNPMAIAGIGQGIAIGIYFSSVHLIIYACIGAVMWHFVVRPIEEKNMVNRFGEEYENYRKTVYCWIPRLKTTRQQI
;
A
#
# COMPACT_ATOMS: atom_id res chain seq x y z
N MET A 1 -14.71 10.02 -4.12
CA MET A 1 -13.69 8.96 -3.92
C MET A 1 -12.40 9.51 -3.33
N LYS A 2 -11.81 10.59 -3.88
CA LYS A 2 -10.70 11.30 -3.21
C LYS A 2 -11.07 11.76 -1.78
N GLY A 3 -12.34 12.06 -1.52
CA GLY A 3 -12.78 12.49 -0.20
C GLY A 3 -12.45 11.51 0.93
N THR A 4 -12.74 10.22 0.74
CA THR A 4 -12.40 9.15 1.70
C THR A 4 -10.89 9.06 1.92
N ALA A 5 -10.10 9.23 0.86
CA ALA A 5 -8.64 9.21 0.92
C ALA A 5 -8.10 10.34 1.81
N TYR A 6 -8.56 11.57 1.62
CA TYR A 6 -8.17 12.70 2.47
C TYR A 6 -8.66 12.58 3.92
N LEU A 7 -9.83 11.97 4.17
CA LEU A 7 -10.27 11.66 5.55
C LEU A 7 -9.34 10.66 6.23
N ILE A 8 -8.95 9.59 5.52
CA ILE A 8 -8.02 8.61 6.05
C ILE A 8 -6.67 9.26 6.36
N GLN A 9 -6.16 10.12 5.46
CA GLN A 9 -4.94 10.88 5.70
C GLN A 9 -5.03 11.73 6.98
N ALA A 10 -6.10 12.52 7.13
CA ALA A 10 -6.33 13.32 8.33
C ALA A 10 -6.34 12.46 9.61
N THR A 11 -7.05 11.32 9.57
CA THR A 11 -7.12 10.37 10.67
C THR A 11 -5.75 9.75 11.00
N LEU A 12 -4.96 9.39 9.99
CA LEU A 12 -3.62 8.83 10.19
C LEU A 12 -2.67 9.85 10.83
N ILE A 13 -2.72 11.12 10.40
CA ILE A 13 -1.90 12.19 11.01
C ILE A 13 -2.28 12.38 12.48
N LEU A 14 -3.57 12.42 12.78
CA LEU A 14 -4.07 12.55 14.16
C LEU A 14 -3.63 11.37 15.03
N PHE A 15 -3.79 10.14 14.55
CA PHE A 15 -3.36 8.95 15.30
C PHE A 15 -1.84 8.87 15.45
N TRP A 16 -1.07 9.33 14.47
CA TRP A 16 0.39 9.37 14.57
C TRP A 16 0.84 10.34 15.67
N TRP A 17 0.32 11.57 15.68
CA TRP A 17 0.63 12.54 16.75
C TRP A 17 0.14 12.09 18.12
N LEU A 18 -1.02 11.43 18.20
CA LEU A 18 -1.50 10.81 19.43
C LEU A 18 -0.54 9.71 19.89
N GLY A 19 -0.08 8.83 18.99
CA GLY A 19 0.89 7.78 19.29
C GLY A 19 2.22 8.34 19.81
N LEU A 20 2.74 9.39 19.18
CA LEU A 20 3.95 10.09 19.61
C LEU A 20 3.81 10.69 21.02
N SER A 21 2.60 11.15 21.36
CA SER A 21 2.34 11.77 22.68
C SER A 21 2.13 10.74 23.79
N LEU A 22 1.63 9.55 23.45
CA LEU A 22 1.28 8.50 24.43
C LEU A 22 2.41 7.50 24.70
N SER A 23 3.35 7.32 23.77
CA SER A 23 4.40 6.30 23.89
C SER A 23 5.78 6.87 23.63
N SER A 24 6.65 6.82 24.63
CA SER A 24 8.05 7.24 24.50
C SER A 24 8.84 6.38 23.52
N THR A 25 8.56 5.07 23.49
CA THR A 25 9.19 4.14 22.54
C THR A 25 8.76 4.47 21.11
N PHE A 26 7.48 4.76 20.91
CA PHE A 26 6.98 5.19 19.60
C PHE A 26 7.58 6.54 19.19
N PHE A 27 7.68 7.49 20.11
CA PHE A 27 8.35 8.76 19.85
C PHE A 27 9.81 8.58 19.43
N GLN A 28 10.55 7.73 20.14
CA GLN A 28 11.96 7.44 19.83
C GLN A 28 12.14 6.80 18.45
N ALA A 29 11.28 5.85 18.07
CA ALA A 29 11.34 5.20 16.75
C ALA A 29 11.15 6.15 15.56
N PHE A 30 10.53 7.31 15.78
CA PHE A 30 10.31 8.34 14.75
C PHE A 30 11.21 9.58 14.93
N GLN A 31 12.02 9.63 16.00
CA GLN A 31 12.90 10.77 16.25
C GLN A 31 14.15 10.70 15.38
N PHE A 32 14.65 11.86 14.97
CA PHE A 32 15.95 11.97 14.31
C PHE A 32 17.07 12.08 15.35
N PRO A 33 18.17 11.33 15.23
CA PRO A 33 19.34 11.51 16.09
C PRO A 33 19.83 12.96 16.06
N ASN A 34 20.28 13.50 17.20
CA ASN A 34 20.83 14.86 17.31
C ASN A 34 19.88 16.01 16.91
N ILE A 35 18.61 15.75 16.58
CA ILE A 35 17.59 16.80 16.43
C ILE A 35 16.87 16.97 17.76
N ASP A 36 16.89 18.20 18.26
CA ASP A 36 16.24 18.56 19.50
C ASP A 36 14.72 18.29 19.45
N LYS A 37 14.16 17.83 20.57
CA LYS A 37 12.73 17.50 20.67
C LYS A 37 11.84 18.69 20.37
N ILE A 38 12.27 19.91 20.70
CA ILE A 38 11.52 21.15 20.39
C ILE A 38 11.47 21.35 18.87
N ALA A 39 12.59 21.16 18.18
CA ALA A 39 12.63 21.26 16.73
C ALA A 39 11.73 20.20 16.06
N PHE A 40 11.74 18.96 16.54
CA PHE A 40 10.83 17.92 16.05
C PHE A 40 9.36 18.23 16.35
N ASN A 41 9.03 18.67 17.56
CA ASN A 41 7.66 18.99 17.94
C ASN A 41 7.12 20.27 17.28
N SER A 42 7.99 21.10 16.67
CA SER A 42 7.56 22.28 15.91
C SER A 42 6.69 21.92 14.70
N PHE A 43 6.75 20.68 14.20
CA PHE A 43 5.87 20.17 13.14
C PHE A 43 4.43 19.91 13.59
N PHE A 44 4.17 19.81 14.90
CA PHE A 44 2.83 19.49 15.43
C PHE A 44 1.76 20.48 14.97
N ALA A 45 1.98 21.77 15.22
CA ALA A 45 0.98 22.78 14.89
C ALA A 45 0.72 22.88 13.37
N PRO A 46 1.75 22.94 12.49
CA PRO A 46 1.54 22.88 11.05
C PRO A 46 0.78 21.63 10.58
N ASP A 47 1.12 20.44 11.09
CA ASP A 47 0.47 19.20 10.68
C ASP A 47 -1.01 19.19 11.04
N ILE A 48 -1.35 19.60 12.27
CA ILE A 48 -2.73 19.59 12.76
C ILE A 48 -3.54 20.72 12.13
N ILE A 49 -3.03 21.95 12.16
CA ILE A 49 -3.78 23.13 11.75
C ILE A 49 -3.86 23.21 10.23
N ILE A 50 -2.78 22.92 9.52
CA ILE A 50 -2.72 23.07 8.06
C ILE A 50 -3.05 21.74 7.40
N ILE A 51 -2.23 20.70 7.58
CA ILE A 51 -2.37 19.48 6.76
C ILE A 51 -3.67 18.74 7.09
N THR A 52 -3.98 18.51 8.37
CA THR A 52 -5.19 17.80 8.78
C THR A 52 -6.45 18.60 8.44
N THR A 53 -6.52 19.88 8.80
CA THR A 53 -7.70 20.72 8.48
C THR A 53 -7.94 20.83 6.98
N LEU A 54 -6.89 21.10 6.19
CA LEU A 54 -7.04 21.19 4.73
C LEU A 54 -7.42 19.84 4.13
N SER A 55 -6.94 18.73 4.67
CA SER A 55 -7.35 17.38 4.25
C SER A 55 -8.84 17.14 4.54
N ILE A 56 -9.34 17.52 5.71
CA ILE A 56 -10.78 17.44 6.05
C ILE A 56 -11.59 18.33 5.12
N ILE A 57 -11.19 19.59 4.93
CA ILE A 57 -11.90 20.50 4.01
C ILE A 57 -11.91 19.92 2.59
N ARG A 58 -10.75 19.43 2.11
CA ARG A 58 -10.64 18.79 0.80
C ARG A 58 -11.52 17.55 0.71
N ALA A 59 -11.76 16.83 1.81
CA ALA A 59 -12.62 15.67 1.77
C ALA A 59 -14.06 15.99 1.37
N TYR A 60 -14.59 17.13 1.83
CA TYR A 60 -15.96 17.57 1.57
C TYR A 60 -16.07 18.58 0.42
N LYS A 61 -15.02 19.36 0.15
CA LYS A 61 -14.97 20.36 -0.92
C LYS A 61 -13.96 19.97 -1.99
N PRO A 62 -14.37 19.64 -3.23
CA PRO A 62 -13.49 19.13 -4.27
C PRO A 62 -12.66 20.20 -4.98
N LEU A 63 -11.94 21.02 -4.20
CA LEU A 63 -11.07 22.08 -4.71
C LEU A 63 -9.70 21.51 -5.08
N ARG A 64 -9.30 21.71 -6.33
CA ARG A 64 -8.01 21.20 -6.84
C ARG A 64 -6.81 21.93 -6.23
N ASP A 65 -6.95 23.23 -5.96
CA ASP A 65 -5.89 24.04 -5.36
C ASP A 65 -5.50 23.54 -3.97
N LEU A 66 -6.48 23.07 -3.20
CA LEU A 66 -6.23 22.42 -1.91
C LEU A 66 -5.39 21.15 -2.06
N GLU A 67 -5.57 20.37 -3.13
CA GLU A 67 -4.74 19.18 -3.36
C GLU A 67 -3.27 19.56 -3.55
N PHE A 68 -3.00 20.65 -4.28
CA PHE A 68 -1.64 21.14 -4.51
C PHE A 68 -1.01 21.74 -3.26
N ILE A 69 -1.78 22.46 -2.45
CA ILE A 69 -1.29 22.99 -1.15
C ILE A 69 -0.91 21.85 -0.22
N ILE A 70 -1.77 20.84 -0.08
CA ILE A 70 -1.50 19.65 0.74
C ILE A 70 -0.28 18.90 0.20
N LEU A 71 -0.20 18.69 -1.13
CA LEU A 71 0.96 18.08 -1.77
C LEU A 71 2.24 18.87 -1.49
N GLY A 72 2.20 20.19 -1.54
CA GLY A 72 3.32 21.06 -1.20
C GLY A 72 3.78 20.90 0.25
N GLY A 73 2.84 20.79 1.19
CA GLY A 73 3.14 20.50 2.60
C GLY A 73 3.86 19.16 2.79
N PHE A 74 3.35 18.09 2.18
CA PHE A 74 4.02 16.78 2.22
C PHE A 74 5.37 16.79 1.50
N ALA A 75 5.51 17.54 0.41
CA ALA A 75 6.78 17.67 -0.30
C ALA A 75 7.83 18.35 0.58
N TYR A 76 7.48 19.49 1.20
CA TYR A 76 8.36 20.19 2.11
C TYR A 76 8.77 19.31 3.30
N GLY A 77 7.81 18.66 3.96
CA GLY A 77 8.08 17.71 5.04
C GLY A 77 8.99 16.56 4.59
N SER A 78 8.78 16.01 3.40
CA SER A 78 9.61 14.92 2.86
C SER A 78 11.04 15.36 2.62
N PHE A 79 11.26 16.53 2.03
CA PHE A 79 12.61 17.04 1.81
C PHE A 79 13.30 17.40 3.13
N TYR A 80 12.55 17.93 4.11
CA TYR A 80 13.07 18.14 5.46
C TYR A 80 13.54 16.83 6.09
N CYS A 81 12.68 15.80 6.12
CA CYS A 81 13.03 14.50 6.71
C CYS A 81 14.21 13.84 5.98
N LEU A 82 14.22 13.89 4.65
CA LEU A 82 15.34 13.37 3.85
C LEU A 82 16.66 14.05 4.22
N ASN A 83 16.67 15.38 4.28
CA ASN A 83 17.86 16.14 4.67
C ASN A 83 18.26 15.85 6.12
N ALA A 84 17.29 15.77 7.04
CA ALA A 84 17.53 15.40 8.42
C ALA A 84 18.20 14.02 8.53
N SER A 85 17.68 13.00 7.83
CA SER A 85 18.30 11.66 7.82
C SER A 85 19.71 11.65 7.25
N ILE A 86 19.98 12.43 6.21
CA ILE A 86 21.33 12.54 5.63
C ILE A 86 22.29 13.17 6.63
N LEU A 87 21.88 14.23 7.33
CA LEU A 87 22.72 14.96 8.28
C LEU A 87 22.96 14.18 9.57
N THR A 88 21.99 13.39 10.02
CA THR A 88 22.04 12.73 11.33
C THR A 88 22.41 11.26 11.24
N GLY A 89 22.35 10.64 10.05
CA GLY A 89 22.56 9.22 9.85
C GLY A 89 21.46 8.32 10.42
N GLY A 90 20.25 8.85 10.66
CA GLY A 90 19.13 8.09 11.24
C GLY A 90 17.74 8.69 10.96
N GLY A 91 16.72 8.27 11.71
CA GLY A 91 15.33 8.71 11.49
C GLY A 91 14.73 8.15 10.19
N TYR A 92 15.15 6.95 9.78
CA TYR A 92 14.79 6.39 8.49
C TYR A 92 13.30 6.04 8.43
N LEU A 93 12.70 5.65 9.57
CA LEU A 93 11.26 5.38 9.64
C LEU A 93 10.42 6.63 9.38
N ALA A 94 10.76 7.76 10.00
CA ALA A 94 10.07 9.03 9.79
C ALA A 94 10.20 9.52 8.33
N THR A 95 11.42 9.49 7.79
CA THR A 95 11.69 9.84 6.38
C THR A 95 10.92 8.96 5.41
N THR A 96 10.88 7.66 5.68
CA THR A 96 10.14 6.70 4.86
C THR A 96 8.64 6.95 4.90
N LEU A 97 8.08 7.15 6.09
CA LEU A 97 6.65 7.44 6.25
C LEU A 97 6.27 8.75 5.55
N MET A 98 7.10 9.78 5.66
CA MET A 98 6.87 11.07 5.02
C MET A 98 6.94 10.96 3.48
N ALA A 99 7.94 10.24 2.95
CA ALA A 99 8.05 9.96 1.52
C ALA A 99 6.83 9.19 0.99
N LEU A 100 6.34 8.18 1.74
CA LEU A 100 5.09 7.48 1.41
C LEU A 100 3.89 8.44 1.39
N GLY A 101 3.80 9.36 2.35
CA GLY A 101 2.78 10.41 2.36
C GLY A 101 2.85 11.33 1.14
N LEU A 102 4.06 11.69 0.69
CA LEU A 102 4.25 12.44 -0.56
C LEU A 102 3.81 11.64 -1.79
N PHE A 103 4.25 10.39 -1.94
CA PHE A 103 3.84 9.55 -3.07
C PHE A 103 2.33 9.31 -3.08
N TYR A 104 1.72 9.15 -1.91
CA TYR A 104 0.28 9.05 -1.75
C TYR A 104 -0.43 10.31 -2.27
N ASN A 105 0.02 11.50 -1.89
CA ASN A 105 -0.57 12.75 -2.37
C ASN A 105 -0.31 12.99 -3.87
N LEU A 106 0.86 12.62 -4.39
CA LEU A 106 1.14 12.61 -5.83
C LEU A 106 0.15 11.71 -6.57
N PHE A 107 -0.08 10.51 -6.06
CA PHE A 107 -1.07 9.59 -6.60
C PHE A 107 -2.48 10.19 -6.56
N LEU A 108 -2.90 10.81 -5.45
CA LEU A 108 -4.23 11.45 -5.37
C LEU A 108 -4.39 12.60 -6.37
N VAL A 109 -3.37 13.45 -6.53
CA VAL A 109 -3.41 14.58 -7.49
C VAL A 109 -3.46 14.06 -8.93
N TYR A 110 -2.63 13.07 -9.26
CA TYR A 110 -2.43 12.57 -10.63
C TYR A 110 -3.07 11.21 -10.91
N GLN A 111 -4.06 10.80 -10.11
CA GLN A 111 -4.66 9.46 -10.20
C GLN A 111 -5.12 9.08 -11.61
N THR A 112 -5.59 10.03 -12.45
CA THR A 112 -6.04 9.71 -13.82
C THR A 112 -4.90 9.40 -14.77
N LYS A 113 -3.70 9.96 -14.52
CA LYS A 113 -2.49 9.70 -15.30
C LYS A 113 -1.76 8.43 -14.85
N ALA A 114 -2.01 7.98 -13.62
CA ALA A 114 -1.41 6.77 -13.07
C ALA A 114 -1.91 5.48 -13.75
N PHE A 115 -3.06 5.54 -14.42
CA PHE A 115 -3.69 4.39 -15.08
C PHE A 115 -3.45 4.48 -16.59
N ARG A 116 -2.68 3.54 -17.13
CA ARG A 116 -2.37 3.47 -18.56
C ARG A 116 -2.42 2.02 -19.02
N GLU A 117 -3.01 1.80 -20.20
CA GLU A 117 -3.01 0.48 -20.83
C GLU A 117 -1.62 0.14 -21.38
N SER A 118 -1.27 -1.16 -21.33
CA SER A 118 0.00 -1.62 -21.87
C SER A 118 0.10 -1.36 -23.36
N GLN A 119 1.27 -0.92 -23.82
CA GLN A 119 1.55 -0.78 -25.24
C GLN A 119 1.84 -2.13 -25.91
N SER A 120 2.27 -3.14 -25.13
CA SER A 120 2.70 -4.44 -25.64
C SER A 120 1.62 -5.51 -25.46
N SER A 121 1.35 -6.29 -26.50
CA SER A 121 0.60 -7.54 -26.43
C SER A 121 1.51 -8.78 -26.34
N ASN A 122 2.84 -8.60 -26.29
CA ASN A 122 3.78 -9.71 -26.25
C ASN A 122 3.93 -10.24 -24.82
N ILE A 123 3.66 -11.54 -24.65
CA ILE A 123 3.72 -12.24 -23.36
C ILE A 123 5.10 -12.19 -22.71
N ILE A 124 6.18 -12.26 -23.49
CA ILE A 124 7.56 -12.24 -22.98
C ILE A 124 7.89 -10.85 -22.45
N ILE A 125 7.56 -9.80 -23.20
CA ILE A 125 7.79 -8.41 -22.79
C ILE A 125 7.01 -8.09 -21.52
N ASN A 126 5.72 -8.42 -21.49
CA ASN A 126 4.88 -8.21 -20.31
C ASN A 126 5.33 -9.08 -19.12
N GLY A 127 5.86 -10.29 -19.38
CA GLY A 127 6.49 -11.15 -18.40
C GLY A 127 7.72 -10.52 -17.77
N CYS A 128 8.68 -10.02 -18.56
CA CYS A 128 9.87 -9.33 -18.06
C CYS A 128 9.52 -8.09 -17.24
N LYS A 129 8.58 -7.25 -17.74
CA LYS A 129 8.09 -6.09 -16.99
C LYS A 129 7.50 -6.51 -15.65
N THR A 130 6.60 -7.49 -15.65
CA THR A 130 5.95 -7.96 -14.42
C THR A 130 6.96 -8.56 -13.44
N PHE A 131 7.97 -9.27 -13.93
CA PHE A 131 9.05 -9.80 -13.10
C PHE A 131 9.82 -8.70 -12.38
N ILE A 132 10.24 -7.65 -13.11
CA ILE A 132 10.90 -6.47 -12.53
C ILE A 132 9.97 -5.80 -11.51
N GLN A 133 8.70 -5.61 -11.84
CA GLN A 133 7.71 -4.99 -10.95
C GLN A 133 7.55 -5.78 -9.65
N ILE A 134 7.44 -7.12 -9.71
CA ILE A 134 7.33 -7.97 -8.54
C ILE A 134 8.57 -7.85 -7.66
N ILE A 135 9.78 -7.92 -8.25
CA ILE A 135 11.03 -7.75 -7.50
C ILE A 135 11.07 -6.40 -6.80
N CYS A 136 10.76 -5.30 -7.50
CA CYS A 136 10.77 -3.97 -6.92
C CYS A 136 9.77 -3.84 -5.77
N VAL A 137 8.53 -4.30 -5.98
CA VAL A 137 7.47 -4.23 -4.96
C VAL A 137 7.83 -5.10 -3.75
N TRP A 138 8.33 -6.32 -3.97
CA TRP A 138 8.70 -7.22 -2.89
C TRP A 138 9.92 -6.71 -2.13
N LEU A 139 10.95 -6.22 -2.81
CA LEU A 139 12.11 -5.63 -2.17
C LEU A 139 11.70 -4.47 -1.26
N ILE A 140 10.87 -3.55 -1.75
CA ILE A 140 10.43 -2.39 -0.96
C ILE A 140 9.51 -2.83 0.19
N ALA A 141 8.44 -3.55 -0.12
CA ALA A 141 7.36 -3.82 0.84
C ALA A 141 7.65 -4.96 1.82
N LEU A 142 8.50 -5.92 1.44
CA LEU A 142 8.77 -7.14 2.21
C LEU A 142 10.21 -7.20 2.76
N VAL A 143 11.11 -6.33 2.29
CA VAL A 143 12.49 -6.27 2.81
C VAL A 143 12.80 -4.91 3.42
N VAL A 144 12.73 -3.82 2.63
CA VAL A 144 13.12 -2.48 3.09
C VAL A 144 12.24 -2.00 4.25
N PHE A 145 10.91 -2.01 4.11
CA PHE A 145 10.04 -1.56 5.20
C PHE A 145 10.12 -2.44 6.45
N PRO A 146 10.07 -3.78 6.36
CA PRO A 146 10.28 -4.61 7.55
C PRO A 146 11.63 -4.38 8.22
N TYR A 147 12.71 -4.23 7.45
CA TYR A 147 14.04 -3.96 7.98
C TYR A 147 14.07 -2.64 8.78
N ILE A 148 13.54 -1.56 8.22
CA ILE A 148 13.47 -0.25 8.90
C ILE A 148 12.65 -0.37 10.20
N ILE A 149 11.48 -1.03 10.15
CA ILE A 149 10.63 -1.21 11.35
C ILE A 149 11.35 -2.05 12.42
N ILE A 150 12.02 -3.14 12.03
CA ILE A 150 12.76 -4.01 12.97
C ILE A 150 13.87 -3.22 13.66
N ASN A 151 14.63 -2.43 12.89
CA ASN A 151 15.75 -1.65 13.42
C ASN A 151 15.30 -0.52 14.34
N GLU A 152 14.23 0.19 14.00
CA GLU A 152 13.81 1.41 14.73
C GLU A 152 12.96 1.10 15.97
N PHE A 153 12.37 -0.10 16.05
CA PHE A 153 11.68 -0.58 17.24
C PHE A 153 12.52 -1.57 18.07
N ASP A 154 13.82 -1.74 17.74
CA ASP A 154 14.74 -2.69 18.40
C ASP A 154 14.12 -4.08 18.59
N ILE A 155 13.42 -4.58 17.56
CA ILE A 155 12.61 -5.80 17.69
C ILE A 155 13.56 -7.00 17.90
N PRO A 156 13.46 -7.70 19.05
CA PRO A 156 14.31 -8.85 19.30
C PRO A 156 13.93 -10.00 18.37
N ILE A 157 14.93 -10.63 17.76
CA ILE A 157 14.72 -11.78 16.90
C ILE A 157 14.48 -13.00 17.78
N HIS A 158 13.22 -13.32 18.02
CA HIS A 158 12.80 -14.55 18.69
C HIS A 158 12.27 -15.55 17.66
N SER A 159 13.08 -16.56 17.34
CA SER A 159 12.67 -17.65 16.45
C SER A 159 12.16 -18.83 17.27
N ASN A 160 10.85 -19.09 17.21
CA ASN A 160 10.26 -20.37 17.61
C ASN A 160 10.13 -21.25 16.36
N ASN A 161 10.42 -22.55 16.47
CA ASN A 161 10.28 -23.50 15.36
C ASN A 161 8.85 -23.51 14.79
N ILE A 162 7.83 -23.41 15.66
CA ILE A 162 6.43 -23.40 15.24
C ILE A 162 6.09 -22.13 14.46
N SER A 163 6.48 -20.94 14.97
CA SER A 163 6.22 -19.68 14.27
C SER A 163 6.96 -19.60 12.93
N THR A 164 8.17 -20.17 12.88
CA THR A 164 8.97 -20.27 11.65
C THR A 164 8.28 -21.15 10.61
N ILE A 165 7.80 -22.34 10.98
CA ILE A 165 7.09 -23.23 10.06
C ILE A 165 5.79 -22.57 9.55
N ILE A 166 5.01 -21.96 10.45
CA ILE A 166 3.76 -21.27 10.08
C ILE A 166 4.05 -20.12 9.12
N SER A 167 5.01 -19.26 9.45
CA SER A 167 5.35 -18.09 8.62
C SER A 167 5.87 -18.48 7.24
N ILE A 168 6.79 -19.45 7.14
CA ILE A 168 7.30 -19.94 5.84
C ILE A 168 6.16 -20.53 5.02
N THR A 169 5.30 -21.34 5.65
CA THR A 169 4.16 -21.97 4.96
C THR A 169 3.21 -20.91 4.41
N LEU A 170 2.82 -19.93 5.23
CA LEU A 170 1.96 -18.81 4.80
C LEU A 170 2.64 -17.98 3.69
N PHE A 171 3.91 -17.65 3.85
CA PHE A 171 4.66 -16.87 2.86
C PHE A 171 4.69 -17.58 1.51
N VAL A 172 4.95 -18.88 1.49
CA VAL A 172 4.96 -19.69 0.26
C VAL A 172 3.56 -19.71 -0.37
N ILE A 173 2.50 -19.97 0.41
CA ILE A 173 1.12 -19.98 -0.09
C ILE A 173 0.75 -18.64 -0.74
N PHE A 174 0.98 -17.52 -0.04
CA PHE A 174 0.64 -16.20 -0.56
C PHE A 174 1.52 -15.80 -1.74
N SER A 175 2.80 -16.19 -1.75
CA SER A 175 3.67 -16.01 -2.91
C SER A 175 3.16 -16.79 -4.13
N SER A 176 2.72 -18.03 -3.95
CA SER A 176 2.11 -18.83 -5.02
C SER A 176 0.83 -18.19 -5.55
N ILE A 177 -0.03 -17.63 -4.68
CA ILE A 177 -1.23 -16.88 -5.10
C ILE A 177 -0.82 -15.65 -5.92
N GLY A 178 0.17 -14.88 -5.47
CA GLY A 178 0.67 -13.70 -6.17
C GLY A 178 1.23 -14.03 -7.55
N LEU A 179 2.12 -15.02 -7.65
CA LEU A 179 2.76 -15.45 -8.89
C LEU A 179 1.77 -16.05 -9.89
N THR A 180 0.84 -16.90 -9.43
CA THR A 180 -0.22 -17.45 -10.31
C THR A 180 -1.19 -16.37 -10.78
N SER A 181 -1.44 -15.34 -9.97
CA SER A 181 -2.22 -14.17 -10.37
C SER A 181 -1.49 -13.34 -11.42
N ALA A 182 -0.17 -13.14 -11.26
CA ALA A 182 0.65 -12.43 -12.23
C ALA A 182 0.66 -13.15 -13.57
N PHE A 183 0.86 -14.47 -13.53
CA PHE A 183 0.80 -15.31 -14.72
C PHE A 183 -0.55 -15.21 -15.43
N ALA A 184 -1.68 -15.29 -14.71
CA ALA A 184 -3.00 -15.14 -15.30
C ALA A 184 -3.19 -13.78 -16.00
N ILE A 185 -2.66 -12.71 -15.42
CA ILE A 185 -2.65 -11.36 -16.01
C ILE A 185 -1.82 -11.33 -17.30
N ILE A 186 -0.60 -11.84 -17.26
CA ILE A 186 0.31 -11.79 -18.41
C ILE A 186 -0.23 -12.65 -19.57
N SER A 187 -0.74 -13.85 -19.26
CA SER A 187 -1.18 -14.81 -20.27
C SER A 187 -2.53 -14.47 -20.92
N LYS A 188 -3.41 -13.75 -20.23
CA LYS A 188 -4.78 -13.50 -20.73
C LYS A 188 -5.20 -12.04 -20.77
N GLY A 189 -4.41 -11.16 -20.14
CA GLY A 189 -4.74 -9.74 -20.00
C GLY A 189 -4.05 -8.82 -21.00
N ASP A 190 -3.02 -9.27 -21.73
CA ASP A 190 -2.21 -8.43 -22.63
C ASP A 190 -1.66 -7.16 -21.92
N GLY A 191 -1.14 -7.32 -20.71
CA GLY A 191 -0.51 -6.24 -19.95
C GLY A 191 0.09 -6.74 -18.64
N THR A 192 0.33 -5.83 -17.70
CA THR A 192 0.93 -6.12 -16.40
C THR A 192 -0.04 -5.84 -15.25
N PRO A 193 0.27 -6.31 -14.03
CA PRO A 193 -0.57 -6.06 -12.87
C PRO A 193 -0.55 -4.62 -12.36
N LEU A 194 0.49 -3.84 -12.67
CA LEU A 194 0.59 -2.47 -12.16
C LEU A 194 -0.30 -1.48 -12.93
N PRO A 195 -0.91 -0.49 -12.24
CA PRO A 195 -1.74 0.53 -12.88
C PRO A 195 -1.09 1.31 -14.02
N ILE A 196 0.23 1.45 -14.01
CA ILE A 196 0.97 2.22 -15.02
C ILE A 196 1.13 1.47 -16.37
N ASP A 197 0.81 0.18 -16.43
CA ASP A 197 0.95 -0.66 -17.63
C ASP A 197 -0.08 -1.82 -17.60
N GLN A 198 -1.36 -1.48 -17.48
CA GLN A 198 -2.47 -2.41 -17.22
C GLN A 198 -2.82 -3.33 -18.38
N THR A 199 -3.52 -4.41 -18.05
CA THR A 199 -4.13 -5.36 -19.00
C THR A 199 -5.12 -4.67 -19.93
N LYS A 200 -5.09 -5.00 -21.22
CA LYS A 200 -6.09 -4.60 -22.23
C LYS A 200 -7.38 -5.42 -22.16
N LYS A 201 -7.30 -6.63 -21.62
CA LYS A 201 -8.43 -7.57 -21.49
C LYS A 201 -8.77 -7.80 -20.03
N LEU A 202 -10.05 -8.04 -19.76
CA LEU A 202 -10.52 -8.41 -18.44
C LEU A 202 -10.12 -9.86 -18.12
N VAL A 203 -9.41 -10.06 -17.01
CA VAL A 203 -8.95 -11.39 -16.58
C VAL A 203 -9.82 -11.92 -15.46
N VAL A 204 -10.62 -12.95 -15.76
CA VAL A 204 -11.57 -13.60 -14.82
C VAL A 204 -11.23 -15.07 -14.53
N SER A 205 -9.99 -15.48 -14.79
CA SER A 205 -9.55 -16.88 -14.67
C SER A 205 -8.34 -17.06 -13.77
N GLY A 206 -8.02 -18.30 -13.41
CA GLY A 206 -7.02 -18.58 -12.38
C GLY A 206 -7.50 -18.08 -11.01
N PRO A 207 -6.64 -17.44 -10.19
CA PRO A 207 -7.04 -16.88 -8.90
C PRO A 207 -8.21 -15.87 -8.99
N TYR A 208 -8.31 -15.13 -10.09
CA TYR A 208 -9.38 -14.16 -10.35
C TYR A 208 -10.78 -14.79 -10.46
N LYS A 209 -10.89 -16.11 -10.64
CA LYS A 209 -12.19 -16.81 -10.58
C LYS A 209 -12.78 -16.85 -9.16
N TYR A 210 -11.92 -16.81 -8.15
CA TYR A 210 -12.30 -17.01 -6.74
C TYR A 210 -12.42 -15.69 -5.98
N VAL A 211 -11.51 -14.75 -6.24
CA VAL A 211 -11.46 -13.43 -5.58
C VAL A 211 -11.07 -12.38 -6.61
N ARG A 212 -11.59 -11.15 -6.48
CA ARG A 212 -11.33 -10.10 -7.48
C ARG A 212 -9.93 -9.51 -7.41
N ASN A 213 -9.31 -9.50 -6.23
CA ASN A 213 -8.00 -8.90 -6.01
C ASN A 213 -7.04 -9.87 -5.29
N PRO A 214 -6.70 -11.00 -5.93
CA PRO A 214 -5.84 -12.03 -5.33
C PRO A 214 -4.43 -11.52 -5.03
N MET A 215 -3.93 -10.53 -5.79
CA MET A 215 -2.62 -9.92 -5.53
C MET A 215 -2.60 -9.08 -4.25
N ALA A 216 -3.69 -8.37 -3.94
CA ALA A 216 -3.78 -7.64 -2.67
C ALA A 216 -3.75 -8.61 -1.49
N ILE A 217 -4.49 -9.73 -1.60
CA ILE A 217 -4.47 -10.82 -0.62
C ILE A 217 -3.06 -11.39 -0.46
N ALA A 218 -2.36 -11.64 -1.57
CA ALA A 218 -0.99 -12.15 -1.56
C ALA A 218 -0.05 -11.20 -0.81
N GLY A 219 -0.02 -9.91 -1.17
CA GLY A 219 0.87 -8.95 -0.53
C GLY A 219 0.62 -8.76 0.96
N ILE A 220 -0.66 -8.65 1.36
CA ILE A 220 -1.04 -8.52 2.77
C ILE A 220 -0.68 -9.79 3.54
N GLY A 221 -0.97 -10.96 2.98
CA GLY A 221 -0.64 -12.25 3.59
C GLY A 221 0.86 -12.47 3.75
N GLN A 222 1.68 -12.06 2.78
CA GLN A 222 3.13 -12.06 2.89
C GLN A 222 3.62 -11.13 4.01
N GLY A 223 3.06 -9.92 4.11
CA GLY A 223 3.39 -8.99 5.21
C GLY A 223 3.05 -9.57 6.60
N ILE A 224 1.88 -10.21 6.74
CA ILE A 224 1.49 -10.90 7.98
C ILE A 224 2.45 -12.06 8.28
N ALA A 225 2.82 -12.86 7.28
CA ALA A 225 3.76 -13.96 7.46
C ALA A 225 5.13 -13.47 7.98
N ILE A 226 5.63 -12.35 7.46
CA ILE A 226 6.86 -11.70 7.96
C ILE A 226 6.68 -11.23 9.42
N GLY A 227 5.53 -10.63 9.74
CA GLY A 227 5.22 -10.24 11.11
C GLY A 227 5.21 -11.42 12.10
N ILE A 228 4.68 -12.58 11.69
CA ILE A 228 4.72 -13.82 12.48
C ILE A 228 6.15 -14.35 12.61
N TYR A 229 6.94 -14.31 11.54
CA TYR A 229 8.33 -14.78 11.54
C TYR A 229 9.18 -14.04 12.58
N PHE A 230 9.06 -12.70 12.62
CA PHE A 230 9.77 -11.85 13.58
C PHE A 230 9.04 -11.68 14.91
N SER A 231 7.91 -12.36 15.13
CA SER A 231 7.06 -12.21 16.33
C SER A 231 6.73 -10.74 16.64
N SER A 232 6.51 -9.92 15.61
CA SER A 232 6.40 -8.46 15.71
C SER A 232 4.99 -7.96 15.43
N VAL A 233 4.36 -7.37 16.46
CA VAL A 233 3.07 -6.69 16.32
C VAL A 233 3.16 -5.47 15.39
N HIS A 234 4.30 -4.77 15.36
CA HIS A 234 4.50 -3.59 14.50
C HIS A 234 4.42 -3.94 13.01
N LEU A 235 5.01 -5.08 12.61
CA LEU A 235 4.96 -5.56 11.23
C LEU A 235 3.55 -6.03 10.83
N ILE A 236 2.81 -6.63 11.76
CA ILE A 236 1.41 -7.01 11.54
C ILE A 236 0.54 -5.74 11.38
N ILE A 237 0.71 -4.74 12.25
CA ILE A 237 0.02 -3.46 12.15
C ILE A 237 0.33 -2.78 10.81
N TYR A 238 1.60 -2.77 10.38
CA TYR A 238 1.99 -2.26 9.06
C TYR A 238 1.24 -2.96 7.92
N ALA A 239 1.17 -4.29 7.92
CA ALA A 239 0.42 -5.05 6.91
C ALA A 239 -1.09 -4.74 6.95
N CYS A 240 -1.67 -4.59 8.14
CA CYS A 240 -3.08 -4.22 8.33
C CYS A 240 -3.37 -2.79 7.85
N ILE A 241 -2.49 -1.82 8.12
CA ILE A 241 -2.62 -0.45 7.60
C ILE A 241 -2.57 -0.48 6.07
N GLY A 242 -1.65 -1.26 5.48
CA GLY A 242 -1.60 -1.47 4.03
C GLY A 242 -2.91 -2.03 3.47
N ALA A 243 -3.53 -3.01 4.15
CA ALA A 243 -4.82 -3.58 3.78
C ALA A 243 -5.96 -2.55 3.81
N VAL A 244 -6.03 -1.74 4.87
CA VAL A 244 -7.02 -0.66 5.03
C VAL A 244 -6.84 0.39 3.94
N MET A 245 -5.60 0.86 3.73
CA MET A 245 -5.27 1.84 2.69
C MET A 245 -5.65 1.33 1.31
N TRP A 246 -5.29 0.10 0.98
CA TRP A 246 -5.66 -0.50 -0.29
C TRP A 246 -7.18 -0.62 -0.42
N HIS A 247 -7.89 -1.07 0.61
CA HIS A 247 -9.34 -1.28 0.56
C HIS A 247 -10.15 0.00 0.33
N PHE A 248 -9.79 1.09 1.03
CA PHE A 248 -10.57 2.33 1.01
C PHE A 248 -10.09 3.33 -0.03
N VAL A 249 -8.84 3.22 -0.51
CA VAL A 249 -8.27 4.18 -1.46
C VAL A 249 -8.01 3.54 -2.82
N VAL A 250 -7.18 2.49 -2.87
CA VAL A 250 -6.72 1.91 -4.14
C VAL A 250 -7.84 1.15 -4.83
N ARG A 251 -8.46 0.20 -4.13
CA ARG A 251 -9.54 -0.65 -4.65
C ARG A 251 -10.66 0.18 -5.29
N PRO A 252 -11.23 1.22 -4.66
CA PRO A 252 -12.35 1.93 -5.27
C PRO A 252 -11.92 2.64 -6.57
N ILE A 253 -10.69 3.17 -6.64
CA ILE A 253 -10.15 3.79 -7.86
C ILE A 253 -9.95 2.74 -8.95
N GLU A 254 -9.38 1.58 -8.61
CA GLU A 254 -9.20 0.46 -9.54
C GLU A 254 -10.53 -0.08 -10.06
N GLU A 255 -11.51 -0.33 -9.18
CA GLU A 255 -12.83 -0.83 -9.59
C GLU A 255 -13.54 0.17 -10.50
N LYS A 256 -13.44 1.48 -10.23
CA LYS A 256 -14.00 2.51 -11.12
C LYS A 256 -13.29 2.52 -12.48
N ASN A 257 -11.97 2.37 -12.50
CA ASN A 257 -11.22 2.25 -13.75
C ASN A 257 -11.65 1.01 -14.55
N MET A 258 -11.84 -0.14 -13.89
CA MET A 258 -12.32 -1.36 -14.53
C MET A 258 -13.74 -1.21 -15.10
N VAL A 259 -14.67 -0.58 -14.37
CA VAL A 259 -16.02 -0.26 -14.88
C VAL A 259 -15.95 0.64 -16.11
N ASN A 260 -15.11 1.68 -16.09
CA ASN A 260 -14.97 2.60 -17.22
C ASN A 260 -14.42 1.92 -18.48
N ARG A 261 -13.57 0.90 -18.32
CA ARG A 261 -12.86 0.23 -19.43
C ARG A 261 -13.62 -0.97 -19.98
N PHE A 262 -14.21 -1.78 -19.10
CA PHE A 262 -14.84 -3.06 -19.45
C PHE A 262 -16.38 -3.05 -19.30
N GLY A 263 -16.96 -1.98 -18.74
CA GLY A 263 -18.41 -1.79 -18.68
C GLY A 263 -19.15 -2.95 -18.03
N GLU A 264 -20.13 -3.48 -18.76
CA GLU A 264 -21.04 -4.52 -18.29
C GLU A 264 -20.33 -5.84 -17.96
N GLU A 265 -19.27 -6.20 -18.68
CA GLU A 265 -18.50 -7.43 -18.42
C GLU A 265 -17.92 -7.43 -17.00
N TYR A 266 -17.35 -6.29 -16.59
CA TYR A 266 -16.80 -6.14 -15.24
C TYR A 266 -17.91 -6.07 -14.19
N GLU A 267 -19.04 -5.46 -14.48
CA GLU A 267 -20.18 -5.43 -13.56
C GLU A 267 -20.74 -6.83 -13.30
N ASN A 268 -20.88 -7.65 -14.34
CA ASN A 268 -21.33 -9.04 -14.21
C ASN A 268 -20.31 -9.89 -13.45
N TYR A 269 -19.02 -9.68 -13.69
CA TYR A 269 -17.96 -10.28 -12.89
C TYR A 269 -18.02 -9.85 -11.41
N ARG A 270 -18.22 -8.56 -11.13
CA ARG A 270 -18.32 -8.00 -9.78
C ARG A 270 -19.50 -8.54 -8.97
N LYS A 271 -20.63 -8.82 -9.62
CA LYS A 271 -21.80 -9.48 -9.00
C LYS A 271 -21.51 -10.92 -8.60
N THR A 272 -20.57 -11.58 -9.26
CA THR A 272 -20.32 -13.01 -9.09
C THR A 272 -19.08 -13.33 -8.26
N VAL A 273 -18.10 -12.44 -8.15
CA VAL A 273 -16.85 -12.70 -7.42
C VAL A 273 -16.64 -11.62 -6.36
N TYR A 274 -16.38 -12.02 -5.11
CA TYR A 274 -16.15 -11.07 -4.01
C TYR A 274 -14.73 -10.52 -4.02
N CYS A 275 -14.52 -9.40 -3.34
CA CYS A 275 -13.21 -8.75 -3.29
C CYS A 275 -12.18 -9.55 -2.48
N TRP A 276 -12.57 -10.00 -1.28
CA TRP A 276 -11.68 -10.64 -0.31
C TRP A 276 -11.97 -12.12 -0.07
N ILE A 277 -13.25 -12.49 -0.06
CA ILE A 277 -13.69 -13.82 0.35
C ILE A 277 -13.75 -14.72 -0.89
N PRO A 278 -13.03 -15.86 -0.92
CA PRO A 278 -13.10 -16.77 -2.04
C PRO A 278 -14.52 -17.28 -2.27
N ARG A 279 -15.02 -17.14 -3.50
CA ARG A 279 -16.23 -17.86 -3.91
C ARG A 279 -15.85 -19.24 -4.39
N LEU A 280 -16.01 -20.23 -3.51
CA LEU A 280 -16.04 -21.62 -3.93
C LEU A 280 -17.37 -21.82 -4.66
N LYS A 281 -17.34 -21.99 -5.99
CA LYS A 281 -18.53 -22.43 -6.71
C LYS A 281 -18.93 -23.78 -6.11
N THR A 282 -20.01 -23.81 -5.33
CA THR A 282 -20.72 -25.05 -5.08
C THR A 282 -21.17 -25.53 -6.45
N THR A 283 -20.72 -26.72 -6.86
CA THR A 283 -21.16 -27.36 -8.09
C THR A 283 -22.68 -27.54 -8.01
N ARG A 284 -23.46 -26.58 -8.50
CA ARG A 284 -24.86 -26.82 -8.88
C ARG A 284 -24.86 -27.15 -10.37
N GLN A 285 -24.99 -28.45 -10.57
CA GLN A 285 -25.33 -29.20 -11.78
C GLN A 285 -25.91 -28.36 -12.93
N GLN A 286 -25.24 -28.41 -14.07
CA GLN A 286 -25.94 -28.45 -15.35
C GLN A 286 -26.29 -29.93 -15.58
N ILE A 287 -27.57 -30.27 -15.42
CA ILE A 287 -28.22 -31.39 -16.10
C ILE A 287 -29.05 -30.75 -17.20
#